data_AF-A0A3D5VBY3-F1
#
_entry.id   AF-A0A3D5VBY3-F1
#
_cell.length_a   1.000
_cell.length_b   1.000
_cell.length_c   1.000
_cell.angle_alpha   90.00
_cell.angle_beta   90.00
_cell.angle_gamma   90.00
#
_symmetry.space_group_name_H-M   'P 1'
#
loop_
_entity.id
_entity.type
_entity.pdbx_description
1 polymer ?
#
loop_
_entity_poly.entity_id
_entity_poly.type
_entity_poly.pdbx_seq_one_letter_code
_entity_poly.pdbx_strand_id
1 'polypeptide(L)' 'TLYGHNSVLMVSKGEEVFKGQTIALSGATGTAAQPCLHFEIRKKGKPVDPLEFLDENNK' A
#
# COMPACT_ATOMS: atom_id res chain seq x y z
N THR A 1 -3.32 5.15 4.68
CA THR A 1 -2.94 3.83 4.14
C THR A 1 -1.43 3.81 3.93
N LEU A 2 -0.82 2.64 3.83
CA LEU A 2 0.61 2.45 3.57
C LEU A 2 0.82 1.24 2.65
N TYR A 3 1.78 1.37 1.74
CA TYR A 3 2.22 0.31 0.83
C TYR A 3 3.73 0.13 1.00
N GLY A 4 4.16 -1.08 1.36
CA GLY A 4 5.56 -1.43 1.63
C GLY A 4 6.13 -2.45 0.64
N HIS A 5 7.44 -2.65 0.73
CA HIS A 5 8.23 -3.57 -0.12
C HIS A 5 8.23 -3.21 -1.61
N ASN A 6 7.96 -1.95 -1.96
CA ASN A 6 7.93 -1.49 -3.35
C ASN A 6 9.32 -1.59 -4.01
N SER A 7 9.36 -1.99 -5.28
CA SER A 7 10.56 -1.94 -6.13
C SER A 7 10.76 -0.56 -6.76
N VAL A 8 9.65 0.12 -7.11
CA VAL A 8 9.65 1.45 -7.73
C VAL A 8 8.53 2.29 -7.12
N LEU A 9 8.82 3.56 -6.83
CA LEU A 9 7.82 4.57 -6.51
C LEU A 9 7.55 5.41 -7.75
N MET A 10 6.28 5.58 -8.12
CA MET A 10 5.86 6.37 -9.30
C MET A 10 5.33 7.75 -8.95
N VAL A 11 5.20 8.07 -7.66
CA VAL A 11 4.67 9.34 -7.16
C VAL A 11 5.63 9.96 -6.16
N SER A 12 5.52 11.27 -5.98
CA SER A 12 6.36 12.05 -5.08
C SER A 12 5.62 12.48 -3.80
N LYS A 13 6.39 12.85 -2.76
CA LYS A 13 5.81 13.37 -1.52
C LYS A 13 5.02 14.66 -1.81
N GLY A 14 3.76 14.69 -1.39
CA GLY A 14 2.86 15.83 -1.56
C GLY A 14 2.07 15.81 -2.87
N GLU A 15 2.28 14.81 -3.72
CA GLU A 15 1.49 14.60 -4.92
C GLU A 15 0.07 14.13 -4.57
N GLU A 16 -0.94 14.70 -5.22
CA GLU A 16 -2.32 14.23 -5.11
C GLU A 16 -2.51 12.96 -5.95
N VAL A 17 -3.18 11.97 -5.37
CA VAL A 17 -3.45 10.68 -6.02
C VAL A 17 -4.92 10.31 -5.92
N PHE A 18 -5.43 9.61 -6.91
CA PHE A 18 -6.84 9.20 -6.99
C PHE A 18 -7.01 7.69 -6.81
N LYS A 19 -8.20 7.24 -6.40
CA LYS A 19 -8.52 5.81 -6.29
C LYS A 19 -8.33 5.14 -7.66
N GLY A 20 -7.56 4.06 -7.69
CA GLY A 20 -7.24 3.30 -8.91
C GLY A 20 -5.99 3.77 -9.65
N GLN A 21 -5.37 4.88 -9.24
CA GLN A 21 -4.10 5.33 -9.80
C GLN A 21 -2.95 4.39 -9.40
N THR A 22 -2.11 4.03 -10.35
CA THR A 22 -0.86 3.31 -10.07
C THR A 22 0.14 4.26 -9.40
N ILE A 23 0.58 3.91 -8.19
CA ILE A 23 1.50 4.74 -7.38
C ILE A 23 2.88 4.11 -7.17
N ALA A 24 3.01 2.80 -7.38
CA ALA A 24 4.22 2.03 -7.15
C ALA A 24 4.15 0.67 -7.84
N LEU A 25 5.31 0.03 -8.02
CA LEU A 25 5.42 -1.40 -8.32
C LEU A 25 5.81 -2.15 -7.05
N SER A 26 5.16 -3.30 -6.80
CA SER A 26 5.56 -4.19 -5.70
C SER A 26 6.93 -4.80 -5.96
N GLY A 27 7.56 -5.32 -4.91
CA GLY A 27 8.90 -5.88 -4.95
C GLY A 27 9.23 -6.63 -3.68
N ALA A 28 10.53 -6.79 -3.42
CA ALA A 28 11.06 -7.50 -2.26
C ALA A 28 12.02 -6.63 -1.44
N THR A 29 11.78 -5.31 -1.38
CA THR A 29 12.69 -4.39 -0.66
C THR A 29 12.49 -4.44 0.85
N GLY A 30 13.51 -4.09 1.65
CA GLY A 30 13.43 -4.10 3.11
C GLY A 30 13.53 -5.51 3.69
N THR A 31 12.53 -5.93 4.46
CA THR A 31 12.51 -7.24 5.16
C THR A 31 11.81 -8.36 4.39
N ALA A 32 11.34 -8.10 3.17
CA ALA A 32 10.63 -9.10 2.37
C ALA A 32 11.60 -10.11 1.75
N ALA A 33 11.36 -11.41 1.96
CA ALA A 33 12.19 -12.49 1.41
C ALA A 33 11.92 -12.76 -0.08
N GLN A 34 10.71 -12.44 -0.56
CA GLN A 34 10.28 -12.60 -1.95
C GLN A 34 9.34 -11.46 -2.33
N PRO A 35 9.09 -11.21 -3.64
CA PRO A 35 8.18 -10.16 -4.07
C PRO A 35 6.79 -10.29 -3.44
N CYS A 36 6.37 -9.29 -2.68
CA CYS A 36 5.07 -9.27 -2.02
C CYS A 36 4.57 -7.83 -1.85
N LEU A 37 3.28 -7.71 -1.54
CA LEU A 37 2.68 -6.45 -1.15
C LEU A 37 2.47 -6.44 0.37
N HIS A 38 3.09 -5.48 1.06
CA HIS A 38 2.71 -5.14 2.43
C HIS A 38 1.72 -3.98 2.40
N PHE A 39 0.52 -4.18 2.90
CA PHE A 39 -0.55 -3.18 2.89
C PHE A 39 -1.05 -2.93 4.30
N GLU A 40 -1.18 -1.65 4.67
CA GLU A 40 -1.77 -1.26 5.94
C GLU A 40 -2.79 -0.13 5.77
N ILE A 41 -3.81 -0.18 6.62
CA ILE A 41 -4.67 0.96 6.91
C ILE A 41 -4.24 1.55 8.24
N ARG A 42 -4.05 2.87 8.27
CA ARG A 42 -3.64 3.60 9.48
C ARG A 42 -4.65 4.70 9.79
N LYS A 43 -5.15 4.72 11.03
CA LYS A 43 -6.01 5.78 11.56
C LYS A 43 -5.27 6.51 12.67
N LYS A 44 -5.18 7.84 12.58
CA LYS A 44 -4.43 8.67 13.54
C LYS A 44 -3.00 8.14 13.79
N GLY A 45 -2.34 7.67 12.72
CA GLY A 45 -0.98 7.13 12.77
C GLY A 45 -0.84 5.68 13.26
N LYS A 46 -1.89 5.05 13.79
CA LYS A 46 -1.86 3.66 14.28
C LYS A 46 -2.40 2.69 13.22
N PRO A 47 -1.76 1.52 13.02
CA PRO A 47 -2.30 0.47 12.16
C PRO A 47 -3.62 -0.06 12.75
N VAL A 48 -4.58 -0.34 11.87
CA VAL A 48 -5.87 -0.99 12.18
C VAL A 48 -6.06 -2.17 11.23
N ASP A 49 -6.96 -3.11 11.56
CA ASP A 49 -7.25 -4.25 10.70
C ASP A 49 -7.74 -3.77 9.31
N PRO A 50 -7.02 -4.06 8.22
CA PRO A 50 -7.42 -3.66 6.88
C PRO A 50 -8.72 -4.31 6.41
N LEU A 51 -9.05 -5.52 6.88
CA LEU A 51 -10.19 -6.30 6.41
C LEU A 51 -11.53 -5.64 6.78
N GLU A 52 -11.57 -4.84 7.84
CA GLU A 52 -12.76 -4.05 8.22
C GLU A 52 -13.13 -2.96 7.19
N PHE A 53 -12.24 -2.64 6.25
CA PHE A 53 -12.39 -1.54 5.28
C PHE A 53 -12.33 -2.00 3.83
N LEU A 54 -12.07 -3.28 3.58
CA LEU A 54 -12.05 -3.83 2.24
C LEU A 54 -13.44 -4.39 1.93
N ASP A 55 -14.10 -3.81 0.94
CA ASP A 55 -15.37 -4.34 0.44
C ASP A 55 -15.14 -5.75 -0.13
N GLU A 56 -15.80 -6.76 0.46
CA GLU A 56 -15.72 -8.15 0.00
C GLU A 56 -16.22 -8.34 -1.45
N ASN A 57 -17.02 -7.39 -1.96
CA ASN A 57 -17.63 -7.42 -3.28
C ASN A 57 -16.73 -6.92 -4.43
N ASN A 58 -15.47 -6.56 -4.16
CA ASN A 58 -14.50 -6.13 -5.18
C ASN A 58 -13.46 -7.24 -5.52
N LYS A 59 -13.84 -8.51 -5.40
CA LYS A 59 -13.04 -9.66 -5.87
C LYS A 59 -13.22 -9.90 -7.37
#